data_AF-A0A970I4V4-F1
#
_entry.id   AF-A0A970I4V4-F1
#
_cell.length_a   1.000
_cell.length_b   1.000
_cell.length_c   1.000
_cell.angle_alpha   90.00
_cell.angle_beta   90.00
_cell.angle_gamma   90.00
#
_symmetry.space_group_name_H-M   'P 1'
#
loop_
_entity.id
_entity.type
_entity.pdbx_description
1 polymer ?
#
loop_
_entity_poly.entity_id
_entity_poly.type
_entity_poly.pdbx_seq_one_letter_code
_entity_poly.pdbx_strand_id
1 'polypeptide(L)'
;MAEILRQKISNHPLFEDVERFVVIDRIAENADVAQIVIDARLEYEKDGQDVSSNFKTRIQNWIVGNHYQVVVRDQNNEPIPNPEYDPEENPDVSEFLTMPAFDYFHSLILANQVPLLTLLSINVLNDDEKGAFNF
;
A
#
# COMPACT_ATOMS: atom_id res chain seq x y z
N MET A 1 -21.89 -1.59 -1.44
CA MET A 1 -21.00 -2.29 -0.49
C MET A 1 -20.62 -1.29 0.59
N ALA A 2 -20.34 -1.73 1.81
CA ALA A 2 -19.83 -0.84 2.84
C ALA A 2 -18.33 -0.59 2.59
N GLU A 3 -17.89 0.68 2.62
CA GLU A 3 -16.48 1.03 2.50
C GLU A 3 -15.72 0.67 3.78
N ILE A 4 -14.51 0.12 3.63
CA ILE A 4 -13.63 -0.23 4.74
C ILE A 4 -12.69 0.94 5.08
N LEU A 5 -12.15 1.58 4.04
CA LEU A 5 -11.26 2.72 4.13
C LEU A 5 -11.50 3.64 2.94
N ARG A 6 -11.55 4.95 3.20
CA ARG A 6 -11.50 6.00 2.19
C ARG A 6 -10.35 6.94 2.54
N GLN A 7 -9.28 6.87 1.76
CA GLN A 7 -8.04 7.59 2.01
C GLN A 7 -7.81 8.63 0.92
N LYS A 8 -7.68 9.91 1.31
CA LYS A 8 -7.25 10.96 0.37
C LYS A 8 -5.80 10.71 -0.03
N ILE A 9 -5.52 10.85 -1.31
CA ILE A 9 -4.18 10.82 -1.90
C ILE A 9 -3.91 12.14 -2.62
N SER A 10 -2.71 12.29 -3.20
CA SER A 10 -2.35 13.46 -3.99
C SER A 10 -3.36 13.70 -5.13
N ASN A 11 -3.56 14.97 -5.52
CA ASN A 11 -4.51 15.36 -6.57
C ASN A 11 -4.10 14.78 -7.94
N HIS A 12 -5.01 14.79 -8.92
CA HIS A 12 -4.76 14.23 -10.24
C HIS A 12 -3.53 14.89 -10.90
N PRO A 13 -2.56 14.12 -11.45
CA PRO A 13 -1.28 14.65 -11.89
C PRO A 13 -1.36 15.64 -13.06
N LEU A 14 -2.46 15.58 -13.84
CA LEU A 14 -2.74 16.51 -14.94
C LEU A 14 -3.85 17.52 -14.65
N PHE A 15 -4.65 17.30 -13.60
CA PHE A 15 -5.83 18.11 -13.27
C PHE A 15 -5.75 18.41 -11.78
N GLU A 16 -4.91 19.37 -11.41
CA GLU A 16 -4.53 19.62 -10.02
C GLU A 16 -5.70 20.02 -9.11
N ASP A 17 -6.81 20.47 -9.70
CA ASP A 17 -8.08 20.80 -9.04
C ASP A 17 -8.99 19.59 -8.80
N VAL A 18 -8.60 18.40 -9.28
CA VAL A 18 -9.32 17.14 -9.07
C VAL A 18 -8.67 16.38 -7.92
N GLU A 19 -9.38 16.27 -6.81
CA GLU A 19 -9.00 15.46 -5.66
C GLU A 19 -9.17 13.98 -5.97
N ARG A 20 -8.32 13.14 -5.37
CA ARG A 20 -8.35 11.69 -5.55
C ARG A 20 -8.41 10.97 -4.20
N PHE A 21 -9.15 9.87 -4.17
CA PHE A 21 -9.29 9.02 -2.99
C PHE A 21 -9.13 7.55 -3.38
N VAL A 22 -8.33 6.81 -2.61
CA VAL A 22 -8.32 5.35 -2.66
C VAL A 22 -9.40 4.85 -1.72
N VAL A 23 -10.32 4.04 -2.26
CA VAL A 23 -11.39 3.39 -1.50
C VAL A 23 -11.18 1.90 -1.52
N ILE A 24 -11.08 1.30 -0.33
CA ILE A 24 -10.97 -0.14 -0.15
C ILE A 24 -12.36 -0.69 0.20
N ASP A 25 -12.85 -1.58 -0.65
CA ASP A 25 -14.16 -2.22 -0.49
C ASP A 25 -14.04 -3.58 0.22
N ARG A 26 -12.92 -4.28 0.03
CA ARG A 26 -12.70 -5.63 0.57
C ARG A 26 -11.23 -5.94 0.74
N ILE A 27 -10.93 -6.71 1.80
CA ILE A 27 -9.66 -7.38 2.01
C ILE A 27 -9.97 -8.87 2.20
N ALA A 28 -9.29 -9.74 1.47
CA ALA A 28 -9.45 -11.19 1.55
C ALA A 28 -8.09 -11.86 1.70
N GLU A 29 -7.91 -12.56 2.81
CA GLU A 29 -6.69 -13.31 3.10
C GLU A 29 -6.86 -14.79 2.74
N ASN A 30 -5.82 -15.37 2.14
CA ASN A 30 -5.70 -16.79 1.88
C ASN A 30 -4.29 -17.26 2.24
N ALA A 31 -4.14 -17.77 3.46
CA ALA A 31 -2.86 -18.23 3.99
C ALA A 31 -2.34 -19.50 3.29
N ASP A 32 -3.21 -20.38 2.78
CA ASP A 32 -2.80 -21.61 2.09
C ASP A 32 -1.94 -21.34 0.84
N VAL A 33 -2.16 -20.18 0.20
CA VAL A 33 -1.40 -19.73 -0.98
C VAL A 33 -0.57 -18.47 -0.72
N ALA A 34 -0.44 -18.05 0.54
CA ALA A 34 0.31 -16.85 0.95
C ALA A 34 -0.10 -15.58 0.16
N GLN A 35 -1.41 -15.26 0.15
CA GLN A 35 -1.94 -14.08 -0.53
C GLN A 35 -2.93 -13.28 0.32
N ILE A 36 -2.84 -11.96 0.21
CA ILE A 36 -3.88 -11.00 0.63
C ILE A 36 -4.34 -10.24 -0.61
N VAL A 37 -5.62 -10.36 -0.94
CA VAL A 37 -6.26 -9.68 -2.08
C VAL A 37 -7.00 -8.44 -1.56
N ILE A 38 -6.73 -7.29 -2.17
CA ILE A 38 -7.34 -6.01 -1.85
C ILE A 38 -8.19 -5.57 -3.05
N ASP A 39 -9.51 -5.48 -2.86
CA ASP A 39 -10.40 -4.88 -3.84
C ASP A 39 -10.51 -3.39 -3.52
N ALA A 40 -9.99 -2.55 -4.42
CA ALA A 40 -9.99 -1.10 -4.26
C ALA A 40 -10.35 -0.37 -5.55
N ARG A 41 -10.74 0.90 -5.40
CA ARG A 41 -11.01 1.84 -6.48
C ARG A 41 -10.48 3.22 -6.16
N LEU A 42 -10.31 4.03 -7.20
CA LEU A 42 -10.12 5.46 -7.14
C LEU A 42 -11.47 6.16 -7.28
N GLU A 43 -11.71 7.12 -6.41
CA GLU A 43 -12.76 8.12 -6.53
C GLU A 43 -12.13 9.48 -6.81
N TYR A 44 -12.82 10.29 -7.60
CA TYR A 44 -12.37 11.61 -8.03
C TYR A 44 -13.41 12.64 -7.67
N GLU A 45 -12.99 13.72 -7.02
CA GLU A 45 -13.88 14.83 -6.68
C GLU A 45 -13.34 16.14 -7.22
N LYS A 46 -14.24 17.00 -7.69
CA LYS A 46 -13.94 18.38 -8.05
C LYS A 46 -15.03 19.28 -7.47
N ASP A 47 -14.63 20.29 -6.69
CA ASP A 47 -15.55 21.21 -6.01
C ASP A 47 -16.64 20.48 -5.18
N GLY A 48 -16.27 19.34 -4.56
CA GLY A 48 -17.16 18.49 -3.77
C GLY A 48 -18.17 17.67 -4.59
N GLN A 49 -18.02 17.62 -5.92
CA GLN A 49 -18.83 16.76 -6.80
C GLN A 49 -18.02 15.57 -7.28
N ASP A 50 -18.65 14.38 -7.27
CA ASP A 50 -18.08 13.17 -7.84
C ASP A 50 -17.94 13.32 -9.37
N VAL A 51 -16.70 13.19 -9.85
CA VAL A 51 -16.34 13.23 -11.27
C VAL A 51 -15.71 11.90 -11.74
N SER A 52 -15.82 10.84 -10.94
CA SER A 52 -15.18 9.54 -11.16
C SER A 52 -15.56 8.89 -12.49
N SER A 53 -16.74 9.19 -13.05
CA SER A 53 -17.18 8.66 -14.35
C SER A 53 -16.27 9.05 -15.51
N ASN A 54 -15.45 10.09 -15.35
CA ASN A 54 -14.52 10.58 -16.36
C ASN A 54 -13.15 9.88 -16.31
N PHE A 55 -12.92 9.01 -15.33
CA PHE A 55 -11.61 8.44 -15.05
C PHE A 55 -11.66 6.91 -14.92
N LYS A 56 -10.50 6.27 -15.00
CA LYS A 56 -10.37 4.85 -14.68
C LYS A 56 -10.36 4.67 -13.17
N THR A 57 -11.43 4.11 -12.63
CA THR A 57 -11.60 3.99 -11.18
C THR A 57 -11.08 2.67 -10.61
N ARG A 58 -11.01 1.58 -11.36
CA ARG A 58 -10.70 0.27 -10.76
C ARG A 58 -9.20 0.04 -10.58
N ILE A 59 -8.77 -0.22 -9.34
CA ILE A 59 -7.45 -0.77 -9.04
C ILE A 59 -7.55 -2.28 -9.21
N GLN A 60 -6.87 -2.82 -10.22
CA GLN A 60 -6.92 -4.25 -10.54
C GLN A 60 -5.73 -4.99 -9.92
N ASN A 61 -5.97 -6.23 -9.50
CA ASN A 61 -4.93 -7.16 -9.06
C ASN A 61 -4.03 -6.61 -7.93
N TRP A 62 -4.60 -5.87 -6.98
CA TRP A 62 -3.85 -5.49 -5.79
C TRP A 62 -3.71 -6.70 -4.87
N ILE A 63 -2.65 -7.46 -5.11
CA ILE A 63 -2.37 -8.73 -4.44
C ILE A 63 -1.04 -8.59 -3.71
N VAL A 64 -1.10 -8.74 -2.39
CA VAL A 64 0.08 -8.86 -1.54
C VAL A 64 0.42 -10.34 -1.44
N GLY A 65 1.61 -10.73 -1.91
CA GLY A 65 2.06 -12.12 -1.93
C GLY A 65 3.57 -12.24 -1.89
N ASN A 66 4.10 -13.43 -1.61
CA ASN A 66 5.54 -13.67 -1.49
C ASN A 66 6.34 -13.65 -2.81
N HIS A 67 5.76 -13.14 -3.90
CA HIS A 67 6.45 -12.96 -5.17
C HIS A 67 7.33 -11.70 -5.20
N TYR A 68 7.20 -10.83 -4.18
CA TYR A 68 8.05 -9.68 -3.96
C TYR A 68 8.40 -9.54 -2.48
N GLN A 69 9.46 -8.78 -2.21
CA GLN A 69 9.91 -8.45 -0.86
C GLN A 69 9.57 -7.01 -0.52
N VAL A 70 9.37 -6.75 0.76
CA VAL A 70 9.10 -5.42 1.32
C VAL A 70 10.09 -5.12 2.43
N VAL A 71 10.38 -3.83 2.60
CA VAL A 71 11.23 -3.35 3.70
C VAL A 71 10.49 -3.51 5.02
N VAL A 72 11.17 -4.12 5.99
CA VAL A 72 10.69 -4.24 7.36
C VAL A 72 10.80 -2.88 8.04
N ARG A 73 9.72 -2.45 8.70
CA ARG A 73 9.66 -1.18 9.40
C ARG A 73 9.43 -1.38 10.89
N ASP A 74 9.93 -0.45 11.68
CA ASP A 74 9.68 -0.41 13.11
C ASP A 74 8.28 0.16 13.44
N GLN A 75 8.01 0.28 14.73
CA GLN A 75 6.76 0.85 15.27
C GLN A 75 6.52 2.33 14.92
N ASN A 76 7.54 3.05 14.46
CA ASN A 76 7.45 4.44 14.00
C ASN A 76 7.35 4.54 12.47
N ASN A 77 7.19 3.41 11.77
CA ASN A 77 7.20 3.31 10.31
C ASN A 77 8.58 3.66 9.68
N GLU A 78 9.67 3.57 10.44
CA GLU A 78 11.02 3.79 9.93
C GLU A 78 11.63 2.46 9.42
N PRO A 79 12.36 2.45 8.29
CA PRO A 79 13.07 1.27 7.79
C PRO A 79 14.08 0.73 8.82
N ILE A 80 14.10 -0.58 9.03
CA ILE A 80 15.10 -1.21 9.91
C ILE A 80 16.39 -1.48 9.09
N PRO A 81 17.55 -0.91 9.47
CA PRO A 81 18.82 -1.15 8.78
C PRO A 81 19.21 -2.63 8.80
N ASN A 82 19.80 -3.11 7.71
CA ASN A 82 20.32 -4.46 7.62
C ASN A 82 21.73 -4.53 8.24
N PRO A 83 21.96 -5.32 9.31
CA PRO A 83 23.29 -5.44 9.92
C PRO A 83 24.35 -6.06 9.01
N GLU A 84 23.94 -6.76 7.95
CA GLU A 84 24.84 -7.40 6.97
C GLU A 84 25.21 -6.47 5.80
N TYR A 85 24.54 -5.32 5.68
CA TYR A 85 24.85 -4.36 4.64
C TYR A 85 26.12 -3.58 4.98
N ASP A 86 27.08 -3.66 4.09
CA ASP A 86 28.27 -2.83 4.07
C ASP A 86 28.50 -2.38 2.62
N PRO A 87 28.56 -1.06 2.33
CA PRO A 87 28.71 -0.58 0.96
C PRO A 87 30.06 -0.91 0.32
N GLU A 88 31.09 -1.21 1.13
CA GLU A 88 32.43 -1.58 0.66
C GLU A 88 32.61 -3.10 0.60
N GLU A 89 32.07 -3.85 1.57
CA GLU A 89 32.24 -5.30 1.65
C GLU A 89 31.13 -6.10 0.94
N ASN A 90 29.86 -5.69 1.06
CA ASN A 90 28.70 -6.43 0.56
C ASN A 90 27.67 -5.52 -0.14
N PRO A 91 28.04 -4.83 -1.23
CA PRO A 91 27.18 -3.84 -1.89
C PRO A 91 25.91 -4.44 -2.53
N ASP A 92 25.87 -5.76 -2.76
CA ASP A 92 24.72 -6.46 -3.34
C ASP A 92 23.64 -6.81 -2.30
N VAL A 93 23.94 -6.64 -1.00
CA VAL A 93 22.96 -6.82 0.08
C VAL A 93 22.11 -5.56 0.21
N SER A 94 20.81 -5.73 0.46
CA SER A 94 19.90 -4.59 0.69
C SER A 94 20.30 -3.80 1.95
N GLU A 95 20.36 -2.48 1.83
CA GLU A 95 20.62 -1.53 2.93
C GLU A 95 19.66 -1.71 4.12
N PHE A 96 18.42 -2.09 3.85
CA PHE A 96 17.39 -2.34 4.85
C PHE A 96 16.96 -3.80 4.88
N LEU A 97 16.52 -4.25 6.05
CA LEU A 97 15.92 -5.58 6.21
C LEU A 97 14.71 -5.72 5.31
N THR A 98 14.62 -6.86 4.64
CA THR A 98 13.52 -7.19 3.74
C THR A 98 12.91 -8.52 4.12
N MET A 99 11.60 -8.65 3.88
CA MET A 99 10.85 -9.89 4.09
C MET A 99 9.89 -10.13 2.92
N PRO A 100 9.54 -11.39 2.62
CA PRO A 100 8.44 -11.70 1.71
C PRO A 100 7.16 -10.96 2.13
N ALA A 101 6.47 -10.33 1.17
CA ALA A 101 5.42 -9.37 1.48
C ALA A 101 4.26 -9.97 2.27
N PHE A 102 3.77 -11.16 1.89
CA PHE A 102 2.68 -11.80 2.63
C PHE A 102 3.12 -12.14 4.04
N ASP A 103 4.30 -12.75 4.22
CA ASP A 103 4.78 -13.14 5.55
C ASP A 103 4.89 -11.92 6.48
N TYR A 104 5.40 -10.80 5.98
CA TYR A 104 5.51 -9.56 6.73
C TYR A 104 4.14 -9.05 7.17
N PHE A 105 3.23 -8.80 6.23
CA PHE A 105 1.92 -8.22 6.57
C PHE A 105 1.02 -9.19 7.36
N HIS A 106 1.08 -10.49 7.07
CA HIS A 106 0.38 -11.52 7.84
C HIS A 106 0.86 -11.56 9.29
N SER A 107 2.17 -11.46 9.53
CA SER A 107 2.72 -11.40 10.90
C SER A 107 2.23 -10.18 11.68
N LEU A 108 2.14 -9.01 11.04
CA LEU A 108 1.62 -7.79 11.64
C LEU A 108 0.14 -7.91 11.99
N ILE A 109 -0.66 -8.53 11.11
CA ILE A 109 -2.08 -8.81 11.34
C ILE A 109 -2.24 -9.74 12.55
N LEU A 110 -1.51 -10.86 12.58
CA LEU A 110 -1.62 -11.86 13.66
C LEU A 110 -1.15 -11.34 15.01
N ALA A 111 -0.08 -10.54 15.03
CA ALA A 111 0.44 -10.01 16.28
C ALA A 111 -0.43 -8.89 16.87
N ASN A 112 -1.43 -8.40 16.11
CA ASN A 112 -2.29 -7.26 16.46
C ASN A 112 -1.48 -6.04 16.96
N GLN A 113 -0.25 -5.90 16.47
CA GLN A 113 0.68 -4.85 16.90
C GLN A 113 0.25 -3.49 16.36
N VAL A 114 -0.39 -3.47 15.20
CA VAL A 114 -0.96 -2.29 14.56
C VAL A 114 -2.31 -2.66 13.95
N PRO A 115 -3.37 -1.84 14.09
CA PRO A 115 -4.63 -2.08 13.39
C PRO A 115 -4.39 -2.15 11.87
N LEU A 116 -4.91 -3.20 11.21
CA LEU A 116 -4.75 -3.42 9.77
C LEU A 116 -5.11 -2.17 8.93
N LEU A 117 -6.15 -1.44 9.33
CA LEU A 117 -6.56 -0.22 8.63
C LEU A 117 -5.50 0.89 8.69
N THR A 118 -4.77 0.99 9.80
CA THR A 118 -3.66 1.94 9.95
C THR A 118 -2.50 1.57 9.02
N LEU A 119 -2.13 0.28 8.95
CA LEU A 119 -1.09 -0.20 8.03
C LEU A 119 -1.50 0.04 6.56
N LEU A 120 -2.75 -0.19 6.21
CA LEU A 120 -3.26 0.05 4.87
C LEU A 120 -3.26 1.54 4.51
N SER A 121 -3.67 2.42 5.42
CA SER A 121 -3.61 3.87 5.22
C SER A 121 -2.17 4.34 4.98
N ILE A 122 -1.21 3.87 5.77
CA ILE A 122 0.22 4.17 5.59
C ILE A 122 0.73 3.66 4.24
N ASN A 123 0.39 2.42 3.87
CA ASN A 123 0.80 1.84 2.59
C ASN A 123 0.23 2.61 1.40
N VAL A 124 -1.05 3.01 1.45
CA VAL A 124 -1.66 3.85 0.41
C VAL A 124 -0.87 5.14 0.22
N LEU A 125 -0.49 5.81 1.31
CA LEU A 125 0.29 7.05 1.23
C LEU A 125 1.70 6.82 0.67
N ASN A 126 2.39 5.77 1.12
CA ASN A 126 3.72 5.41 0.60
C ASN A 126 3.69 5.07 -0.90
N ASP A 127 2.63 4.41 -1.37
CA ASP A 127 2.48 4.05 -2.78
C ASP A 127 2.09 5.27 -3.63
N ASP A 128 1.31 6.21 -3.07
CA ASP A 128 1.01 7.49 -3.70
C ASP A 128 2.26 8.34 -3.91
N GLU A 129 3.14 8.44 -2.89
CA GLU A 129 4.43 9.14 -3.00
C GLU A 129 5.32 8.57 -4.11
N LYS A 130 5.20 7.27 -4.41
CA LYS A 130 5.91 6.60 -5.51
C LYS A 130 5.19 6.73 -6.86
N GLY A 131 4.02 7.35 -6.90
CA GLY A 131 3.21 7.54 -8.09
C GLY A 131 2.46 6.30 -8.56
N ALA A 132 2.21 5.31 -7.69
CA ALA A 132 1.52 4.07 -8.04
C ALA A 132 0.10 4.29 -8.59
N PHE A 133 -0.52 5.42 -8.24
CA PHE A 133 -1.89 5.79 -8.64
C PHE A 133 -1.95 6.86 -9.74
N ASN A 134 -0.83 7.19 -10.40
CA ASN A 134 -0.75 8.26 -11.42
C ASN A 134 -1.13 7.82 -12.85
N PHE A 135 -1.97 6.80 -12.97
CA PHE A 135 -2.45 6.27 -14.26
C PHE A 135 -3.76 6.90 -14.72
#